data_AF-A0A537Y1Q4-F1
#
_entry.id   AF-A0A537Y1Q4-F1
#
_cell.length_a   1.000
_cell.length_b   1.000
_cell.length_c   1.000
_cell.angle_alpha   90.00
_cell.angle_beta   90.00
_cell.angle_gamma   90.00
#
_symmetry.space_group_name_H-M   'P 1'
#
loop_
_entity.id
_entity.type
_entity.pdbx_description
1 polymer ?
#
loop_
_entity_poly.entity_id
_entity_poly.type
_entity_poly.pdbx_seq_one_letter_code
_entity_poly.pdbx_strand_id
1 'polypeptide(L)'
;MPRSGDAQGRLCRDPAMRRVVGDRAVTGSAVSASQMGRFETKWLSRPENLAALADLLRQWIDKVRQRRPPKTIVLDMDSSESPTYGEQEGSAYNGHFGCMCYHPVFVFNQLGDVERCALRPGNVHSA
;
A
#
# COMPACT_ATOMS: atom_id res chain seq x y z
N MET A 1 -25.25 -2.36 -2.47
CA MET A 1 -24.28 -3.28 -1.84
C MET A 1 -23.64 -4.14 -2.93
N PRO A 2 -22.41 -3.85 -3.40
CA PRO A 2 -21.71 -4.74 -4.31
C PRO A 2 -21.32 -6.01 -3.55
N ARG A 3 -21.61 -7.18 -4.11
CA ARG A 3 -21.26 -8.46 -3.51
C ARG A 3 -19.73 -8.59 -3.52
N SER A 4 -19.16 -9.03 -2.40
CA SER A 4 -17.73 -9.30 -2.17
C SER A 4 -17.08 -10.34 -3.11
N GLY A 5 -17.75 -10.74 -4.19
CA GLY A 5 -17.20 -11.63 -5.23
C GLY A 5 -16.75 -10.91 -6.51
N ASP A 6 -17.20 -9.67 -6.76
CA ASP A 6 -16.91 -8.94 -8.01
C ASP A 6 -15.46 -8.42 -8.07
N ALA A 7 -14.96 -7.86 -6.97
CA ALA A 7 -13.57 -7.39 -6.87
C ALA A 7 -12.56 -8.54 -7.02
N GLN A 8 -12.82 -9.68 -6.36
CA GLN A 8 -12.00 -10.89 -6.47
C GLN A 8 -12.03 -11.45 -7.91
N GLY A 9 -13.20 -11.46 -8.56
CA GLY A 9 -13.33 -11.87 -9.96
C GLY A 9 -12.49 -11.02 -10.93
N ARG A 10 -12.38 -9.72 -10.68
CA ARG A 10 -11.52 -8.81 -11.46
C ARG A 10 -10.05 -9.02 -11.16
N LEU A 11 -9.68 -9.18 -9.89
CA LEU A 11 -8.29 -9.38 -9.46
C LEU A 11 -7.71 -10.71 -9.95
N CYS A 12 -8.54 -11.76 -10.08
CA CYS A 12 -8.15 -13.05 -10.69
C CYS A 12 -7.73 -12.94 -12.16
N ARG A 13 -8.16 -11.88 -12.85
CA ARG A 13 -7.85 -11.63 -14.26
C ARG A 13 -6.73 -10.63 -14.44
N ASP A 14 -6.25 -10.01 -13.36
CA ASP A 14 -5.16 -9.05 -13.43
C ASP A 14 -3.82 -9.74 -13.79
N PRO A 15 -3.07 -9.23 -14.79
CA PRO A 15 -1.82 -9.84 -15.24
C PRO A 15 -0.73 -9.91 -14.16
N ALA A 16 -0.62 -8.88 -13.30
CA ALA A 16 0.34 -8.87 -12.21
C ALA A 16 -0.06 -9.90 -11.15
N MET A 17 -1.34 -9.99 -10.83
CA MET A 17 -1.87 -10.95 -9.85
C MET A 17 -1.72 -12.41 -10.31
N ARG A 18 -1.82 -12.69 -11.62
CA ARG A 18 -1.49 -14.02 -12.15
C ARG A 18 -0.02 -14.38 -11.99
N ARG A 19 0.88 -13.40 -12.15
CA ARG A 19 2.32 -13.58 -11.95
C ARG A 19 2.65 -13.89 -10.50
N VAL A 20 1.97 -13.23 -9.56
CA VAL A 20 2.11 -13.42 -8.11
C VAL A 20 1.81 -14.85 -7.67
N VAL A 21 0.82 -15.50 -8.30
CA VAL A 21 0.37 -16.87 -7.95
C VAL A 21 1.23 -17.98 -8.59
N GLY A 22 2.13 -17.62 -9.53
CA GLY A 22 3.12 -18.51 -10.15
C GLY A 22 2.73 -19.02 -11.55
N ASP A 23 3.74 -19.43 -12.34
CA ASP A 23 3.63 -19.73 -13.78
C ASP A 23 2.66 -20.87 -14.14
N ARG A 24 2.28 -21.74 -13.19
CA ARG A 24 1.26 -22.78 -13.41
C ARG A 24 -0.16 -22.23 -13.53
N ALA A 25 -0.38 -20.94 -13.28
CA ALA A 25 -1.68 -20.26 -13.42
C ALA A 25 -1.76 -19.33 -14.65
N VAL A 26 -0.76 -19.35 -15.56
CA VAL A 26 -0.79 -18.55 -16.80
C VAL A 26 -1.95 -18.98 -17.73
N THR A 27 -2.50 -20.19 -17.54
CA THR A 27 -3.64 -20.74 -18.30
C THR A 27 -4.96 -20.82 -17.52
N GLY A 28 -5.00 -20.46 -16.22
CA GLY A 28 -6.16 -20.67 -15.35
C GLY A 28 -6.74 -19.40 -14.72
N SER A 29 -8.07 -19.31 -14.67
CA SER A 29 -8.80 -18.25 -13.95
C SER A 29 -9.04 -18.66 -12.50
N ALA A 30 -8.09 -18.41 -11.59
CA ALA A 30 -8.39 -18.22 -10.17
C ALA A 30 -7.14 -17.75 -9.40
N VAL A 31 -7.22 -16.52 -8.89
CA VAL A 31 -6.47 -16.09 -7.71
C VAL A 31 -7.38 -16.39 -6.52
N SER A 32 -7.22 -17.54 -5.88
CA SER A 32 -8.06 -17.85 -4.70
C SER A 32 -7.71 -16.90 -3.55
N ALA A 33 -8.69 -16.61 -2.69
CA ALA A 33 -8.46 -15.85 -1.46
C ALA A 33 -7.33 -16.44 -0.60
N SER A 34 -7.17 -17.78 -0.64
CA SER A 34 -6.08 -18.47 0.07
C SER A 34 -4.69 -18.20 -0.51
N GLN A 35 -4.56 -18.03 -1.83
CA GLN A 35 -3.30 -17.69 -2.49
C GLN A 35 -2.92 -16.23 -2.21
N MET A 36 -3.92 -15.34 -2.22
CA MET A 36 -3.73 -13.93 -1.82
C MET A 36 -3.28 -13.80 -0.37
N GLY A 37 -3.98 -14.44 0.56
CA GLY A 37 -3.60 -14.39 1.97
C GLY A 37 -2.18 -14.93 2.20
N ARG A 38 -1.75 -15.97 1.47
CA ARG A 38 -0.37 -16.48 1.53
C ARG A 38 0.64 -15.49 0.95
N PHE A 39 0.34 -14.87 -0.18
CA PHE A 39 1.20 -13.86 -0.78
C PHE A 39 1.39 -12.68 0.19
N GLU A 40 0.30 -12.10 0.68
CA GLU A 40 0.30 -10.97 1.60
C GLU A 40 1.05 -11.30 2.90
N THR A 41 0.73 -12.44 3.52
CA THR A 41 1.23 -12.76 4.88
C THR A 41 2.62 -13.40 4.90
N LYS A 42 3.05 -14.11 3.84
CA LYS A 42 4.34 -14.84 3.83
C LYS A 42 5.40 -14.26 2.90
N TRP A 43 4.99 -13.62 1.82
CA TRP A 43 5.91 -13.09 0.82
C TRP A 43 6.01 -11.57 0.93
N LEU A 44 4.88 -10.86 0.85
CA LEU A 44 4.87 -9.39 0.86
C LEU A 44 5.32 -8.81 2.20
N SER A 45 4.94 -9.44 3.31
CA SER A 45 5.32 -9.06 4.68
C SER A 45 6.83 -9.15 4.99
N ARG A 46 7.63 -9.75 4.10
CA ARG A 46 9.08 -9.83 4.31
C ARG A 46 9.70 -8.43 4.25
N PRO A 47 10.62 -8.08 5.18
CA PRO A 47 11.20 -6.73 5.25
C PRO A 47 11.77 -6.23 3.92
N GLU A 48 12.45 -7.09 3.16
CA GLU A 48 13.03 -6.78 1.87
C GLU A 48 11.98 -6.43 0.81
N ASN A 49 10.82 -7.10 0.84
CA ASN A 49 9.74 -6.88 -0.11
C ASN A 49 8.92 -5.64 0.26
N LEU A 50 8.71 -5.38 1.55
CA LEU A 50 8.12 -4.12 2.03
C LEU A 50 9.00 -2.93 1.67
N ALA A 51 10.32 -3.04 1.86
CA ALA A 51 11.28 -2.00 1.47
C ALA A 51 11.25 -1.78 -0.05
N ALA A 52 11.30 -2.85 -0.85
CA ALA A 52 11.22 -2.76 -2.30
C ALA A 52 9.89 -2.13 -2.78
N LEU A 53 8.77 -2.46 -2.14
CA LEU A 53 7.46 -1.88 -2.44
C LEU A 53 7.42 -0.39 -2.12
N ALA A 54 7.93 0.02 -0.95
CA ALA A 54 8.03 1.43 -0.57
C ALA A 54 8.94 2.23 -1.50
N ASP A 55 10.00 1.61 -2.03
CA ASP A 55 10.93 2.24 -2.97
C ASP A 55 10.45 2.24 -4.42
N LEU A 56 9.45 1.43 -4.78
CA LEU A 56 8.95 1.35 -6.16
C LEU A 56 8.41 2.70 -6.66
N LEU A 57 7.66 3.41 -5.80
CA LEU A 57 7.13 4.74 -6.11
C LEU A 57 8.27 5.74 -6.34
N ARG A 58 9.30 5.71 -5.50
CA ARG A 58 10.47 6.58 -5.67
C ARG A 58 11.22 6.28 -6.98
N GLN A 59 11.43 5.01 -7.33
CA GLN A 59 12.08 4.65 -8.58
C GLN A 59 11.32 5.18 -9.81
N TRP A 60 9.98 5.22 -9.73
CA TRP A 60 9.16 5.81 -10.78
C TRP A 60 9.33 7.33 -10.85
N ILE A 61 9.27 8.02 -9.69
CA ILE A 61 9.50 9.46 -9.58
C ILE A 61 10.89 9.83 -10.13
N ASP A 62 11.93 9.06 -9.78
CA ASP A 62 13.30 9.29 -10.24
C ASP A 62 13.40 9.20 -11.78
N LYS A 63 12.69 8.25 -12.41
CA LYS A 63 12.61 8.16 -13.88
C LYS A 63 11.91 9.37 -14.50
N VAL A 64 10.86 9.90 -13.86
CA VAL A 64 10.18 11.11 -14.32
C VAL A 64 11.12 12.32 -14.21
N ARG A 65 11.81 12.46 -13.08
CA ARG A 65 12.78 13.54 -12.82
C ARG A 65 13.98 13.53 -13.76
N GLN A 66 14.47 12.35 -14.17
CA GLN A 66 15.52 12.24 -15.18
C GLN A 66 15.12 12.86 -16.52
N ARG A 67 13.83 12.80 -16.87
CA ARG A 67 13.30 13.41 -18.10
C ARG A 67 12.92 14.87 -17.93
N ARG A 68 12.49 15.25 -16.71
CA ARG A 68 12.00 16.59 -16.37
C ARG A 68 12.50 16.98 -14.97
N PRO A 69 13.76 17.44 -14.86
CA PRO A 69 14.33 17.78 -13.56
C PRO A 69 13.62 19.02 -12.98
N PRO A 70 13.05 18.91 -11.76
CA PRO A 70 12.42 20.07 -11.12
C PRO A 70 13.50 21.04 -10.63
N LYS A 71 13.25 22.34 -10.76
CA LYS A 71 14.11 23.38 -10.16
C LYS A 71 13.88 23.50 -8.65
N THR A 72 12.67 23.20 -8.21
CA THR A 72 12.24 23.24 -6.81
C THR A 72 11.25 22.11 -6.59
N ILE A 73 11.30 21.50 -5.40
CA ILE A 73 10.33 20.50 -4.97
C ILE A 73 9.65 21.07 -3.73
N VAL A 74 8.32 21.11 -3.76
CA VAL A 74 7.49 21.43 -2.59
C VAL A 74 7.01 20.11 -2.04
N LEU A 75 7.22 19.91 -0.75
CA LEU A 75 6.83 18.68 -0.06
C LEU A 75 5.69 19.00 0.89
N ASP A 76 4.60 18.25 0.73
CA ASP A 76 3.48 18.26 1.64
C ASP A 76 3.54 17.00 2.50
N MET A 77 3.43 17.16 3.82
CA MET A 77 3.54 16.06 4.77
C MET A 77 2.29 16.00 5.60
N ASP A 78 1.47 15.00 5.29
CA ASP A 78 0.19 14.78 5.96
C ASP A 78 0.11 13.39 6.54
N SER A 79 -0.61 13.28 7.65
CA SER A 79 -1.00 11.99 8.21
C SER A 79 -2.44 11.65 7.89
N SER A 80 -2.74 10.35 7.81
CA SER A 80 -4.09 9.86 7.56
C SER A 80 -4.40 8.69 8.49
N GLU A 81 -5.66 8.31 8.56
CA GLU A 81 -6.19 7.19 9.31
C GLU A 81 -6.55 6.02 8.39
N SER A 82 -6.24 4.81 8.85
CA SER A 82 -6.84 3.59 8.30
C SER A 82 -7.56 2.87 9.46
N PRO A 83 -8.88 3.07 9.59
CA PRO A 83 -9.64 2.53 10.72
C PRO A 83 -9.55 1.01 10.80
N THR A 84 -9.35 0.51 12.01
CA THR A 84 -9.24 -0.92 12.29
C THR A 84 -10.46 -1.41 13.06
N TYR A 85 -10.81 -2.68 12.86
CA TYR A 85 -11.98 -3.28 13.49
C TYR A 85 -11.59 -4.51 14.32
N GLY A 86 -12.05 -4.54 15.57
CA GLY A 86 -11.62 -5.55 16.55
C GLY A 86 -10.14 -5.37 16.94
N GLU A 87 -9.48 -6.47 17.30
CA GLU A 87 -8.10 -6.48 17.81
C GLU A 87 -7.10 -6.74 16.68
N GLN A 88 -7.00 -5.80 15.72
CA GLN A 88 -6.00 -5.91 14.65
C GLN A 88 -4.61 -5.53 15.18
N GLU A 89 -3.62 -6.37 14.89
CA GLU A 89 -2.24 -6.22 15.33
C GLU A 89 -1.66 -4.87 14.92
N GLY A 90 -1.06 -4.14 15.87
CA GLY A 90 -0.40 -2.86 15.60
C GLY A 90 -1.35 -1.66 15.47
N SER A 91 -2.65 -1.84 15.65
CA SER A 91 -3.60 -0.74 15.78
C SER A 91 -3.47 -0.04 17.14
N ALA A 92 -3.76 1.27 17.18
CA ALA A 92 -3.83 2.03 18.41
C ALA A 92 -4.88 3.13 18.32
N TYR A 93 -5.38 3.59 19.47
CA TYR A 93 -6.33 4.70 19.51
C TYR A 93 -5.62 6.01 19.15
N ASN A 94 -6.12 6.70 18.14
CA ASN A 94 -5.65 8.03 17.78
C ASN A 94 -6.65 9.08 18.26
N GLY A 95 -6.20 10.00 19.12
CA GLY A 95 -7.06 11.05 19.70
C GLY A 95 -7.53 12.11 18.71
N HIS A 96 -6.79 12.34 17.61
CA HIS A 96 -7.19 13.29 16.57
C HIS A 96 -8.33 12.72 15.70
N PHE A 97 -8.22 11.45 15.29
CA PHE A 97 -9.25 10.79 14.48
C PHE A 97 -10.39 10.18 15.32
N GLY A 98 -10.19 10.00 16.62
CA GLY A 98 -11.19 9.49 17.55
C GLY A 98 -11.50 7.99 17.38
N CYS A 99 -10.60 7.21 16.77
CA CYS A 99 -10.83 5.79 16.50
C CYS A 99 -9.56 4.93 16.70
N MET A 100 -9.75 3.61 16.76
CA MET A 100 -8.66 2.66 16.60
C MET A 100 -8.25 2.64 15.12
N CYS A 101 -6.99 2.92 14.83
CA CYS A 101 -6.51 2.95 13.46
C CYS A 101 -5.03 2.60 13.35
N TYR A 102 -4.61 2.31 12.12
CA TYR A 102 -3.24 2.54 11.70
C TYR A 102 -3.06 4.03 11.37
N HIS A 103 -1.88 4.60 11.67
CA HIS A 103 -1.59 6.03 11.45
C HIS A 103 -0.44 6.22 10.47
N PRO A 104 -0.69 6.03 9.16
CA PRO A 104 0.29 6.35 8.14
C PRO A 104 0.59 7.85 8.07
N VAL A 105 1.84 8.18 7.77
CA VAL A 105 2.27 9.50 7.30
C VAL A 105 2.75 9.38 5.86
N PHE A 106 2.40 10.36 5.05
CA PHE A 106 2.78 10.46 3.65
C PHE A 106 3.56 11.74 3.40
N VAL A 107 4.44 11.69 2.41
CA VAL A 107 5.13 12.86 1.87
C VAL A 107 4.82 12.92 0.38
N PHE A 108 4.11 13.96 -0.02
CA PHE A 108 3.74 14.21 -1.41
C PHE A 108 4.62 15.31 -2.01
N ASN A 109 4.87 15.23 -3.32
CA ASN A 109 5.44 16.36 -4.06
C ASN A 109 4.31 17.24 -4.67
N GLN A 110 4.70 18.37 -5.26
CA GLN A 110 3.76 19.29 -5.90
C GLN A 110 2.94 18.72 -7.07
N LEU A 111 3.28 17.53 -7.57
CA LEU A 111 2.54 16.83 -8.64
C LEU A 111 1.53 15.82 -8.07
N GLY A 112 1.51 15.64 -6.74
CA GLY A 112 0.69 14.64 -6.06
C GLY A 112 1.35 13.26 -5.98
N ASP A 113 2.62 13.11 -6.37
CA ASP A 113 3.31 11.82 -6.24
C ASP A 113 3.75 11.58 -4.79
N VAL A 114 3.63 10.34 -4.33
CA VAL A 114 4.11 9.92 -3.01
C VAL A 114 5.62 9.68 -3.06
N GLU A 115 6.39 10.59 -2.47
CA GLU A 115 7.83 10.47 -2.31
C GLU A 115 8.18 9.40 -1.26
N ARG A 116 7.43 9.39 -0.15
CA ARG A 116 7.60 8.47 0.97
C ARG A 116 6.30 8.23 1.72
N CYS A 117 6.20 7.06 2.34
CA CYS A 117 5.21 6.77 3.36
C CYS A 117 5.84 5.97 4.50
N ALA A 118 5.29 6.10 5.69
CA ALA A 118 5.65 5.28 6.84
C ALA A 118 4.43 5.05 7.72
N LEU A 119 4.31 3.85 8.29
CA LEU A 119 3.34 3.58 9.32
C LEU A 119 3.92 4.00 10.68
N ARG A 120 3.19 4.84 11.42
CA ARG A 120 3.56 5.25 12.77
C ARG A 120 2.59 4.63 13.79
N PRO A 121 2.99 4.54 15.08
CA PRO A 121 2.06 4.15 16.13
C PRO A 121 0.85 5.07 16.16
N GLY A 122 -0.36 4.51 16.27
CA GLY A 122 -1.61 5.29 16.19
C GLY A 122 -1.80 6.33 17.28
N ASN A 123 -1.02 6.29 18.36
CA ASN A 123 -1.10 7.22 19.48
C ASN A 123 -0.16 8.45 19.35
N VAL A 124 0.50 8.67 18.20
CA VAL A 124 1.32 9.86 17.97
C VAL A 124 0.51 11.03 17.40
N HIS A 125 1.06 12.24 17.49
CA HIS A 125 0.43 13.46 16.97
C HIS A 125 0.21 13.38 15.44
N SER A 126 -1.00 13.73 14.99
CA SER A 126 -1.32 13.85 13.57
C SER A 126 -0.71 15.13 13.01
N ALA A 127 0.02 15.01 11.91
CA ALA A 127 0.54 16.18 11.18
C ALA A 127 -0.63 16.89 10.51
#